data_AF-V6IU68-F1
#
_entry.id   AF-V6IU68-F1
#
_cell.length_a   1.000
_cell.length_b   1.000
_cell.length_c   1.000
_cell.angle_alpha   90.00
_cell.angle_beta   90.00
_cell.angle_gamma   90.00
#
_symmetry.space_group_name_H-M   'P 1'
#
loop_
_entity.id
_entity.type
_entity.pdbx_description
1 polymer ?
#
loop_
_entity_poly.entity_id
_entity_poly.type
_entity_poly.pdbx_seq_one_letter_code
_entity_poly.pdbx_strand_id
1 'polypeptide(L)'
;MKNVLFIVLGCLIIFAILGGTAYLFYQKQQHSALREKTAEKMIGKINQADPNDKKNPFGEQKKINDLTDDDMQLIIHEMSHQKVKADQKWGSILITQNRIDWLLQALDKNKFAYEKTYRDILMRWKKGDFSKADRDHNTIWKLQGGTIGKATGLLSPSEEKRYIEAQSKK
;
A
#
# COMPACT_ATOMS: atom_id res chain seq x y z
N MET A 1 -53.44 21.53 4.26
CA MET A 1 -52.56 21.73 3.07
C MET A 1 -51.12 22.07 3.46
N LYS A 2 -50.86 23.07 4.32
CA LYS A 2 -49.50 23.45 4.75
C LYS A 2 -48.70 22.27 5.37
N ASN A 3 -49.31 21.48 6.24
CA ASN A 3 -48.64 20.33 6.89
C ASN A 3 -48.28 19.19 5.91
N VAL A 4 -49.07 18.98 4.86
CA VAL A 4 -48.79 17.97 3.81
C VAL A 4 -47.63 18.44 2.93
N LEU A 5 -47.58 19.74 2.60
CA LEU A 5 -46.46 20.33 1.86
C LEU A 5 -45.12 20.19 2.61
N PHE A 6 -45.11 20.40 3.92
CA PHE A 6 -43.90 20.21 4.75
C PHE A 6 -43.43 18.74 4.80
N ILE A 7 -44.37 17.78 4.83
CA ILE A 7 -44.02 16.35 4.80
C ILE A 7 -43.42 15.97 3.45
N VAL A 8 -44.01 16.41 2.33
CA VAL A 8 -43.48 16.14 0.98
C VAL A 8 -42.10 16.77 0.78
N LEU A 9 -41.92 18.02 1.21
CA LEU A 9 -40.62 18.71 1.13
C LEU A 9 -39.56 18.01 2.00
N GLY A 10 -39.94 17.56 3.20
CA GLY A 10 -39.08 16.78 4.09
C GLY A 10 -38.66 15.44 3.46
N CYS A 11 -39.59 14.70 2.85
CA CYS A 11 -39.27 13.46 2.14
C CYS A 11 -38.31 13.69 0.96
N LEU A 12 -38.52 14.75 0.17
CA LEU A 12 -37.63 15.10 -0.96
C LEU A 12 -36.21 15.43 -0.50
N ILE A 13 -36.06 16.11 0.65
CA ILE A 13 -34.76 16.39 1.25
C ILE A 13 -34.09 15.09 1.72
N ILE A 14 -34.83 14.17 2.34
CA ILE A 14 -34.30 12.86 2.76
C ILE A 14 -33.84 12.03 1.55
N PHE A 15 -34.62 11.99 0.47
CA PHE A 15 -34.22 11.30 -0.76
C PHE A 15 -33.00 11.94 -1.42
N ALA A 16 -32.88 13.27 -1.41
CA ALA A 16 -31.69 13.96 -1.92
C ALA A 16 -30.44 13.65 -1.08
N ILE A 17 -30.56 13.59 0.25
CA ILE A 17 -29.47 13.21 1.15
C ILE A 17 -29.05 11.76 0.90
N LEU A 18 -30.00 10.82 0.89
CA LEU A 18 -29.73 9.39 0.65
C LEU A 18 -29.09 9.17 -0.72
N GLY A 19 -29.62 9.80 -1.78
CA GLY A 19 -29.07 9.77 -3.13
C GLY A 19 -27.65 10.35 -3.20
N GLY A 20 -27.41 11.48 -2.54
CA GLY A 20 -26.08 12.08 -2.44
C GLY A 20 -25.08 11.19 -1.72
N THR A 21 -25.45 10.59 -0.58
CA THR A 21 -24.57 9.66 0.15
C THR A 21 -24.28 8.39 -0.64
N ALA A 22 -25.27 7.83 -1.34
CA ALA A 22 -25.09 6.65 -2.18
C ALA A 22 -24.17 6.97 -3.38
N TYR A 23 -24.31 8.16 -3.98
CA TYR A 23 -23.46 8.62 -5.07
C TYR A 23 -21.99 8.79 -4.62
N LEU A 24 -21.75 9.42 -3.47
CA LEU A 24 -20.39 9.55 -2.90
C LEU A 24 -19.77 8.18 -2.57
N PHE A 25 -20.56 7.25 -2.03
CA PHE A 25 -20.10 5.89 -1.77
C PHE A 25 -19.72 5.15 -3.06
N TYR A 26 -20.57 5.24 -4.09
CA TYR A 26 -20.30 4.66 -5.41
C TYR A 26 -19.02 5.22 -6.04
N GLN A 27 -18.82 6.53 -5.97
CA GLN A 27 -17.61 7.19 -6.46
C GLN A 27 -16.37 6.72 -5.70
N LYS A 28 -16.43 6.62 -4.37
CA LYS A 28 -15.33 6.10 -3.54
C LYS A 28 -14.95 4.68 -3.93
N GLN A 29 -15.94 3.82 -4.20
CA GLN A 29 -15.71 2.43 -4.60
C GLN A 29 -15.08 2.29 -6.01
N GLN A 30 -15.53 3.11 -6.97
CA GLN A 30 -14.89 3.20 -8.29
C GLN A 30 -13.42 3.64 -8.17
N HIS A 31 -13.14 4.67 -7.38
CA HIS A 31 -11.76 5.14 -7.15
C HIS A 31 -10.87 4.09 -6.48
N SER A 32 -11.37 3.34 -5.50
CA SER A 32 -10.58 2.28 -4.85
C SER A 32 -10.23 1.16 -5.83
N ALA A 33 -11.18 0.71 -6.66
CA ALA A 33 -10.93 -0.32 -7.67
C ALA A 33 -9.91 0.14 -8.73
N LEU A 34 -9.98 1.40 -9.15
CA LEU A 34 -9.01 1.97 -10.09
C LEU A 34 -7.61 2.06 -9.47
N ARG A 35 -7.50 2.46 -8.20
CA ARG A 35 -6.22 2.50 -7.47
C ARG A 35 -5.61 1.10 -7.34
N GLU A 36 -6.41 0.11 -6.97
CA GLU A 36 -5.97 -1.29 -6.85
C GLU A 36 -5.43 -1.81 -8.19
N LYS A 37 -6.21 -1.68 -9.28
CA LYS A 37 -5.77 -2.07 -10.63
C LYS A 37 -4.50 -1.35 -11.07
N THR A 38 -4.34 -0.09 -10.69
CA THR A 38 -3.14 0.71 -11.01
C THR A 38 -1.93 0.22 -10.21
N ALA A 39 -2.12 -0.08 -8.92
CA ALA A 39 -1.10 -0.65 -8.05
C ALA A 39 -0.66 -2.04 -8.56
N GLU A 40 -1.59 -2.93 -8.88
CA GLU A 40 -1.30 -4.26 -9.44
C GLU A 40 -0.48 -4.16 -10.73
N LYS A 41 -0.88 -3.28 -11.66
CA LYS A 41 -0.13 -3.05 -12.91
C LYS A 41 1.28 -2.54 -12.62
N MET A 42 1.44 -1.65 -11.64
CA MET A 42 2.75 -1.14 -11.23
C MET A 42 3.62 -2.25 -10.63
N ILE A 43 3.08 -3.03 -9.70
CA ILE A 43 3.76 -4.15 -9.04
C ILE A 43 4.20 -5.19 -10.08
N GLY A 44 3.34 -5.52 -11.03
CA GLY A 44 3.66 -6.45 -12.11
C GLY A 44 4.87 -6.00 -12.93
N LYS A 45 4.99 -4.70 -13.22
CA LYS A 45 6.16 -4.15 -13.92
C LYS A 45 7.41 -4.11 -13.02
N ILE A 46 7.27 -3.78 -11.73
CA ILE A 46 8.38 -3.82 -10.77
C ILE A 46 8.95 -5.24 -10.66
N ASN A 47 8.10 -6.26 -10.67
CA ASN A 47 8.53 -7.65 -10.57
C ASN A 47 9.19 -8.19 -11.84
N GLN A 48 9.05 -7.50 -12.98
CA GLN A 48 9.81 -7.79 -14.20
C GLN A 48 11.19 -7.13 -14.22
N ALA A 49 11.43 -6.13 -13.37
CA ALA A 49 12.74 -5.48 -13.26
C ALA A 49 13.75 -6.40 -12.56
N ASP A 50 15.04 -6.25 -12.89
CA ASP A 50 16.11 -6.94 -12.17
C ASP A 50 16.21 -6.40 -10.73
N PRO A 51 15.85 -7.18 -9.70
CA PRO A 51 15.91 -6.72 -8.31
C PRO A 51 17.35 -6.53 -7.80
N ASN A 52 18.35 -6.96 -8.58
CA ASN A 52 19.77 -6.78 -8.31
C ASN A 52 20.40 -5.62 -9.11
N ASP A 53 19.62 -4.87 -9.90
CA ASP A 53 20.12 -3.65 -10.52
C ASP A 53 20.52 -2.64 -9.43
N LYS A 54 21.78 -2.21 -9.45
CA LYS A 54 22.34 -1.22 -8.50
C LYS A 54 21.88 0.20 -8.81
N LYS A 55 21.47 0.47 -10.05
CA LYS A 55 20.99 1.79 -10.49
C LYS A 55 19.50 1.95 -10.20
N ASN A 56 18.68 0.97 -10.59
CA ASN A 56 17.25 1.01 -10.32
C ASN A 56 16.60 -0.39 -10.23
N PRO A 57 16.50 -0.98 -9.02
CA PRO A 57 15.92 -2.32 -8.82
C PRO A 57 14.38 -2.34 -8.92
N PHE A 58 13.76 -1.21 -9.31
CA PHE A 58 12.34 -1.07 -9.60
C PHE A 58 12.07 -0.82 -11.11
N GLY A 59 13.13 -0.77 -11.93
CA GLY A 59 13.06 -0.53 -13.38
C GLY A 59 12.64 0.90 -13.75
N GLU A 60 12.46 1.16 -15.05
CA GLU A 60 12.20 2.53 -15.56
C GLU A 60 10.86 3.13 -15.11
N GLN A 61 9.97 2.34 -14.51
CA GLN A 61 8.65 2.79 -14.07
C GLN A 61 8.72 3.79 -12.91
N LYS A 62 9.78 3.74 -12.11
CA LYS A 62 9.97 4.62 -10.97
C LYS A 62 11.35 5.24 -11.02
N LYS A 63 11.40 6.57 -11.14
CA LYS A 63 12.63 7.33 -10.98
C LYS A 63 12.71 7.78 -9.54
N ILE A 64 13.93 7.80 -9.02
CA ILE A 64 14.19 8.12 -7.62
C ILE A 64 13.62 9.50 -7.21
N ASN A 65 13.64 10.48 -8.12
CA ASN A 65 13.17 11.85 -7.87
C ASN A 65 11.65 12.04 -8.09
N ASP A 66 10.95 11.00 -8.52
CA ASP A 66 9.51 11.05 -8.85
C ASP A 66 8.67 10.28 -7.81
N LEU A 67 9.29 9.80 -6.72
CA LEU A 67 8.58 9.04 -5.70
C LEU A 67 7.69 9.94 -4.85
N THR A 68 6.43 9.55 -4.77
CA THR A 68 5.43 10.16 -3.88
C THR A 68 5.31 9.39 -2.57
N ASP A 69 4.65 9.98 -1.56
CA ASP A 69 4.28 9.27 -0.33
C ASP A 69 3.46 8.01 -0.63
N ASP A 70 2.52 8.08 -1.57
CA ASP A 70 1.71 6.93 -2.00
C ASP A 70 2.59 5.80 -2.56
N ASP A 71 3.62 6.13 -3.35
CA ASP A 71 4.55 5.15 -3.89
C ASP A 71 5.42 4.51 -2.79
N MET A 72 5.95 5.33 -1.88
CA MET A 72 6.77 4.84 -0.77
C MET A 72 5.96 3.92 0.15
N GLN A 73 4.72 4.31 0.46
CA GLN A 73 3.80 3.49 1.25
C GLN A 73 3.45 2.19 0.52
N LEU A 74 3.07 2.26 -0.75
CA LEU A 74 2.77 1.06 -1.55
C LEU A 74 3.96 0.10 -1.54
N ILE A 75 5.15 0.58 -1.88
CA ILE A 75 6.34 -0.29 -2.00
C ILE A 75 6.70 -0.92 -0.64
N ILE A 76 6.74 -0.15 0.45
CA ILE A 76 7.06 -0.70 1.78
C ILE A 76 6.00 -1.71 2.24
N HIS A 77 4.71 -1.41 2.02
CA HIS A 77 3.61 -2.31 2.36
C HIS A 77 3.75 -3.65 1.62
N GLU A 78 3.88 -3.59 0.29
CA GLU A 78 4.01 -4.77 -0.57
C GLU A 78 5.27 -5.59 -0.31
N MET A 79 6.37 -4.91 0.06
CA MET A 79 7.59 -5.57 0.52
C MET A 79 7.38 -6.33 1.83
N SER A 80 6.62 -5.76 2.78
CA SER A 80 6.40 -6.39 4.08
C SER A 80 5.54 -7.66 4.02
N HIS A 81 4.75 -7.88 2.95
CA HIS A 81 3.89 -9.05 2.81
C HIS A 81 4.62 -10.39 2.96
N GLN A 82 5.90 -10.48 2.55
CA GLN A 82 6.70 -11.70 2.72
C GLN A 82 7.09 -12.00 4.18
N LYS A 83 6.94 -11.04 5.09
CA LYS A 83 7.35 -11.15 6.50
C LYS A 83 6.19 -11.37 7.47
N VAL A 84 4.95 -11.07 7.06
CA VAL A 84 3.82 -10.92 8.01
C VAL A 84 2.74 -11.97 7.81
N LYS A 85 2.01 -12.32 8.87
CA LYS A 85 0.74 -13.07 8.80
C LYS A 85 -0.39 -12.06 8.65
N ALA A 86 -1.25 -12.26 7.67
CA ALA A 86 -2.45 -11.44 7.43
C ALA A 86 -3.46 -12.29 6.66
N ASP A 87 -4.75 -12.10 6.93
CA ASP A 87 -5.83 -12.88 6.30
C ASP A 87 -5.92 -12.62 4.79
N GLN A 88 -5.55 -11.41 4.36
CA GLN A 88 -5.51 -11.01 2.96
C GLN A 88 -4.26 -10.19 2.68
N LYS A 89 -3.63 -10.46 1.53
CA LYS A 89 -2.46 -9.75 1.00
C LYS A 89 -2.64 -9.62 -0.51
N TRP A 90 -2.58 -8.39 -1.01
CA TRP A 90 -2.70 -8.10 -2.44
C TRP A 90 -1.37 -7.58 -2.94
N GLY A 91 -0.80 -8.24 -3.94
CA GLY A 91 0.53 -7.88 -4.42
C GLY A 91 1.67 -8.45 -3.56
N SER A 92 2.87 -8.34 -4.11
CA SER A 92 4.12 -8.72 -3.45
C SER A 92 5.27 -8.10 -4.21
N ILE A 93 6.15 -7.40 -3.51
CA ILE A 93 7.44 -6.93 -4.04
C ILE A 93 8.52 -7.62 -3.23
N LEU A 94 9.40 -8.38 -3.87
CA LEU A 94 10.49 -9.06 -3.16
C LEU A 94 11.40 -8.04 -2.46
N ILE A 95 11.69 -8.25 -1.16
CA ILE A 95 12.69 -7.49 -0.43
C ILE A 95 14.09 -7.88 -0.92
N THR A 96 14.87 -6.89 -1.36
CA THR A 96 16.32 -7.02 -1.58
C THR A 96 17.06 -5.85 -0.95
N GLN A 97 18.36 -6.03 -0.68
CA GLN A 97 19.20 -4.94 -0.15
C GLN A 97 19.27 -3.75 -1.12
N ASN A 98 19.36 -4.02 -2.43
CA ASN A 98 19.35 -2.95 -3.44
C ASN A 98 18.06 -2.15 -3.41
N ARG A 99 16.89 -2.79 -3.26
CA ARG A 99 15.60 -2.09 -3.14
C ARG A 99 15.54 -1.22 -1.89
N ILE A 100 16.00 -1.75 -0.75
CA ILE A 100 16.07 -0.98 0.51
C ILE A 100 16.99 0.24 0.35
N ASP A 101 18.19 0.03 -0.19
CA ASP A 101 19.18 1.10 -0.40
C ASP A 101 18.68 2.16 -1.37
N TRP A 102 17.99 1.75 -2.42
CA TRP A 102 17.41 2.67 -3.39
C TRP A 102 16.29 3.52 -2.78
N LEU A 103 15.41 2.94 -1.96
CA LEU A 103 14.37 3.68 -1.25
C LEU A 103 14.96 4.64 -0.21
N LEU A 104 16.02 4.25 0.50
CA LEU A 104 16.74 5.14 1.41
C LEU A 104 17.34 6.34 0.66
N GLN A 105 17.95 6.13 -0.50
CA GLN A 105 18.42 7.22 -1.35
C GLN A 105 17.27 8.11 -1.85
N ALA A 106 16.08 7.55 -2.08
CA ALA A 106 14.92 8.32 -2.47
C ALA A 106 14.51 9.28 -1.34
N LEU A 107 14.55 8.84 -0.08
CA LEU A 107 14.29 9.70 1.08
C LEU A 107 15.26 10.88 1.17
N ASP A 108 16.52 10.71 0.73
CA ASP A 108 17.51 11.79 0.73
C ASP A 108 17.31 12.81 -0.41
N LYS A 109 16.58 12.44 -1.47
CA LYS A 109 16.42 13.25 -2.69
C LYS A 109 15.07 13.93 -2.84
N ASN A 110 14.08 13.55 -2.04
CA ASN A 110 12.71 14.04 -2.13
C ASN A 110 12.19 14.50 -0.77
N LYS A 111 11.06 15.19 -0.78
CA LYS A 111 10.34 15.56 0.45
C LYS A 111 9.15 14.64 0.64
N PHE A 112 9.14 13.90 1.74
CA PHE A 112 8.03 13.03 2.11
C PHE A 112 7.36 13.53 3.39
N ALA A 113 6.03 13.44 3.46
CA ALA A 113 5.28 13.82 4.65
C ALA A 113 5.63 12.92 5.86
N TYR A 114 5.94 11.65 5.60
CA TYR A 114 6.25 10.66 6.64
C TYR A 114 7.68 10.13 6.57
N GLU A 115 8.64 10.96 6.12
CA GLU A 115 10.04 10.56 5.89
C GLU A 115 10.65 9.78 7.06
N LYS A 116 10.50 10.30 8.29
CA LYS A 116 11.03 9.67 9.50
C LYS A 116 10.51 8.24 9.67
N THR A 117 9.22 8.03 9.46
CA THR A 117 8.57 6.72 9.56
C THR A 117 9.18 5.74 8.55
N TYR A 118 9.29 6.16 7.29
CA TYR A 118 9.87 5.33 6.23
C TYR A 118 11.34 5.00 6.50
N ARG A 119 12.12 6.02 6.90
CA ARG A 119 13.55 5.88 7.21
C ARG A 119 13.77 4.90 8.36
N ASP A 120 12.99 5.01 9.44
CA ASP A 120 13.10 4.14 10.61
C ASP A 120 12.84 2.66 10.24
N ILE A 121 11.83 2.40 9.40
CA ILE A 121 11.52 1.05 8.89
C ILE A 121 12.66 0.53 8.01
N LEU A 122 13.03 1.27 6.97
CA LEU A 122 14.04 0.84 5.99
C LEU A 122 15.42 0.66 6.61
N MET A 123 15.80 1.47 7.60
CA MET A 123 17.07 1.32 8.31
C MET A 123 17.13 0.06 9.18
N ARG A 124 16.01 -0.41 9.74
CA ARG A 124 15.94 -1.73 10.41
C ARG A 124 16.09 -2.85 9.40
N TRP A 125 15.32 -2.79 8.32
CA TRP A 125 15.34 -3.83 7.29
C TRP A 125 16.70 -3.94 6.59
N LYS A 126 17.39 -2.81 6.39
CA LYS A 126 18.77 -2.76 5.90
C LYS A 126 19.73 -3.58 6.76
N LYS A 127 19.54 -3.58 8.08
CA LYS A 127 20.32 -4.37 9.05
C LYS A 127 19.85 -5.83 9.13
N GLY A 128 18.88 -6.24 8.31
CA GLY A 128 18.25 -7.55 8.39
C GLY A 128 17.30 -7.72 9.59
N ASP A 129 17.00 -6.65 10.32
CA ASP A 129 16.07 -6.70 11.44
C ASP A 129 14.62 -6.59 10.96
N PHE A 130 13.97 -7.75 10.87
CA PHE A 130 12.54 -7.89 10.56
C PHE A 130 11.70 -8.28 11.79
N SER A 131 12.27 -8.18 13.00
CA SER A 131 11.59 -8.57 14.26
C SER A 131 10.33 -7.75 14.57
N LYS A 132 10.11 -6.66 13.82
CA LYS A 132 8.95 -5.77 13.92
C LYS A 132 8.22 -5.58 12.59
N ALA A 133 8.46 -6.43 11.59
CA ALA A 133 7.91 -6.24 10.25
C ALA A 133 6.37 -6.22 10.21
N ASP A 134 5.69 -6.90 11.14
CA ASP A 134 4.24 -6.84 11.33
C ASP A 134 3.75 -5.46 11.81
N ARG A 135 4.50 -4.83 12.72
CA ARG A 135 4.27 -3.46 13.19
C ARG A 135 4.62 -2.43 12.11
N ASP A 136 5.69 -2.69 11.35
CA ASP A 136 6.10 -1.85 10.23
C ASP A 136 5.01 -1.85 9.14
N HIS A 137 4.57 -3.05 8.73
CA HIS A 137 3.41 -3.24 7.85
C HIS A 137 2.20 -2.46 8.35
N ASN A 138 1.80 -2.69 9.61
CA ASN A 138 0.61 -2.07 10.18
C ASN A 138 0.72 -0.55 10.35
N THR A 139 1.93 -0.02 10.42
CA THR A 139 2.16 1.43 10.43
C THR A 139 1.82 2.01 9.06
N ILE A 140 2.34 1.41 7.98
CA ILE A 140 2.04 1.84 6.61
C ILE A 140 0.58 1.61 6.24
N TRP A 141 0.03 0.44 6.59
CA TRP A 141 -1.39 0.11 6.41
C TRP A 141 -2.32 1.16 7.04
N LYS A 142 -1.98 1.70 8.22
CA LYS A 142 -2.74 2.80 8.85
C LYS A 142 -2.62 4.11 8.06
N LEU A 143 -1.44 4.45 7.55
CA LEU A 143 -1.24 5.65 6.73
C LEU A 143 -2.06 5.59 5.44
N GLN A 144 -2.23 4.39 4.87
CA GLN A 144 -3.07 4.14 3.70
C GLN A 144 -4.59 4.12 4.02
N GLY A 145 -4.99 4.27 5.29
CA GLY A 145 -6.39 4.17 5.71
C GLY A 145 -6.95 2.76 5.59
N GLY A 146 -6.11 1.74 5.75
CA GLY A 146 -6.46 0.34 5.58
C GLY A 146 -7.58 -0.12 6.53
N THR A 147 -8.41 -1.04 6.03
CA THR A 147 -9.51 -1.68 6.77
C THR A 147 -9.44 -3.19 6.73
N ILE A 148 -8.80 -3.76 5.71
CA ILE A 148 -8.62 -5.20 5.50
C ILE A 148 -7.12 -5.49 5.33
N GLY A 149 -6.67 -6.69 5.71
CA GLY A 149 -5.28 -7.12 5.51
C GLY A 149 -4.31 -6.70 6.61
N LYS A 150 -4.81 -6.26 7.77
CA LYS A 150 -3.97 -5.96 8.94
C LYS A 150 -3.16 -7.19 9.35
N ALA A 151 -1.87 -7.00 9.60
CA ALA A 151 -0.99 -8.07 10.05
C ALA A 151 -1.30 -8.48 11.50
N THR A 152 -1.29 -9.79 11.76
CA THR A 152 -1.54 -10.43 13.07
C THR A 152 -0.28 -11.01 13.71
N GLY A 153 0.85 -11.01 13.00
CA GLY A 153 2.14 -11.45 13.50
C GLY A 153 3.17 -11.65 12.39
N LEU A 154 4.29 -12.27 12.72
CA LEU A 154 5.36 -12.59 11.77
C LEU A 154 5.19 -14.01 11.20
N LEU A 155 5.61 -14.19 9.94
CA LEU A 155 5.83 -15.50 9.36
C LEU A 155 7.11 -16.12 9.97
N SER A 156 7.07 -17.42 10.21
CA SER A 156 8.29 -18.20 10.43
C SER A 156 9.14 -18.24 9.15
N PRO A 157 10.44 -18.55 9.24
CA PRO A 157 11.30 -18.66 8.06
C PRO A 157 10.77 -19.64 7.00
N SER A 158 10.13 -20.74 7.43
CA SER A 158 9.54 -21.71 6.51
C SER A 158 8.30 -21.18 5.80
N GLU A 159 7.47 -20.40 6.51
CA GLU A 159 6.27 -19.76 5.94
C GLU A 159 6.66 -18.64 4.97
N GLU A 160 7.66 -17.82 5.32
CA GLU A 160 8.21 -16.81 4.41
C GLU A 160 8.74 -17.45 3.12
N LYS A 161 9.56 -18.51 3.23
CA LYS A 161 10.09 -19.20 2.06
C LYS A 161 8.97 -19.69 1.14
N ARG A 162 7.95 -20.36 1.70
CA ARG A 162 6.77 -20.81 0.93
C ARG A 162 6.02 -19.65 0.29
N TYR A 163 5.89 -18.52 0.99
CA TYR A 163 5.23 -17.34 0.45
C TYR A 163 5.99 -16.79 -0.76
N ILE A 164 7.30 -16.60 -0.66
CA ILE A 164 8.15 -16.08 -1.75
C ILE A 164 8.07 -17.01 -2.96
N GLU A 165 8.25 -18.32 -2.76
CA GLU A 165 8.17 -19.32 -3.83
C GLU A 165 6.80 -19.33 -4.53
N ALA A 166 5.71 -19.10 -3.80
CA ALA A 166 4.37 -19.01 -4.37
C ALA A 166 4.16 -17.74 -5.21
N GLN A 167 4.82 -16.62 -4.86
CA GLN A 167 4.72 -15.39 -5.66
C GLN A 167 5.63 -15.43 -6.89
N SER A 168 6.79 -16.10 -6.84
CA SER A 168 7.70 -16.22 -7.99
C SER A 168 7.20 -17.12 -9.12
N LYS A 169 6.12 -17.88 -8.90
CA LYS A 169 5.51 -18.79 -9.89
C LYS A 169 4.32 -18.17 -10.65
N LYS A 170 3.92 -16.95 -10.30
CA LYS A 170 2.84 -16.20 -10.96
C LYS A 170 3.39 -15.32 -12.07
#